data_AF-A0A5C5T914-F1
#
_entry.id   AF-A0A5C5T914-F1
#
_cell.length_a   1.000
_cell.length_b   1.000
_cell.length_c   1.000
_cell.angle_alpha   90.00
_cell.angle_beta   90.00
_cell.angle_gamma   90.00
#
_symmetry.space_group_name_H-M   'P 1'
#
loop_
_entity.id
_entity.type
_entity.pdbx_description
1 polymer ?
#
loop_
_entity_poly.entity_id
_entity_poly.type
_entity_poly.pdbx_seq_one_letter_code
_entity_poly.pdbx_strand_id
1 'polypeptide(L)'
;MTAHLLILYPYPQNAGEFDRAYREEHLPYAGPRLAGATSVATKRVVGPAFAPPPYHLMSDVSFPTIEALKACATSSGGQEALAHAASISSGGAPTILVVADDR
;
A
#
# COMPACT_ATOMS: atom_id res chain seq x y z
N MET A 1 17.70 -9.35 -4.27
CA MET A 1 17.12 -8.07 -4.76
C MET A 1 15.96 -7.77 -3.83
N THR A 2 15.91 -6.55 -3.29
CA THR A 2 14.76 -6.11 -2.50
C THR A 2 13.51 -6.22 -3.36
N ALA A 3 12.41 -6.65 -2.75
CA ALA A 3 11.11 -6.70 -3.39
C ALA A 3 10.17 -5.72 -2.69
N HIS A 4 9.25 -5.14 -3.46
CA HIS A 4 8.33 -4.13 -2.98
C HIS A 4 6.90 -4.50 -3.33
N LEU A 5 6.02 -4.42 -2.34
CA LEU A 5 4.58 -4.46 -2.53
C LEU A 5 4.09 -3.02 -2.56
N LEU A 6 3.70 -2.55 -3.74
CA LEU A 6 3.14 -1.22 -3.93
C LEU A 6 1.63 -1.29 -3.88
N ILE A 7 1.02 -0.45 -3.05
CA ILE A 7 -0.43 -0.30 -2.92
C ILE A 7 -0.77 1.13 -3.31
N LEU A 8 -1.41 1.30 -4.47
CA LEU A 8 -1.81 2.61 -4.99
C LEU A 8 -3.31 2.82 -4.79
N TYR A 9 -3.65 3.84 -4.02
CA TYR A 9 -5.02 4.20 -3.71
C TYR A 9 -5.56 5.19 -4.75
N PRO A 10 -6.67 4.88 -5.44
CA PRO A 10 -7.33 5.84 -6.32
C PRO A 10 -7.80 7.06 -5.53
N TYR A 11 -8.20 8.13 -6.24
CA TYR A 11 -8.77 9.29 -5.59
C TYR A 11 -10.02 8.94 -4.79
N PRO A 12 -10.03 9.15 -3.46
CA PRO A 12 -11.18 8.83 -2.62
C PRO A 12 -12.30 9.86 -2.83
N GLN A 13 -13.52 9.50 -2.44
CA GLN A 13 -14.65 10.43 -2.44
C GLN A 13 -14.41 11.61 -1.48
N ASN A 14 -13.70 11.36 -0.37
CA ASN A 14 -13.27 12.36 0.60
C ASN A 14 -11.80 12.12 0.98
N ALA A 15 -10.92 13.02 0.57
CA ALA A 15 -9.49 12.92 0.82
C ALA A 15 -9.12 13.03 2.30
N GLY A 16 -9.81 13.87 3.07
CA GLY A 16 -9.54 14.06 4.49
C GLY A 16 -9.90 12.83 5.32
N GLU A 17 -11.06 12.23 5.05
CA GLU A 17 -11.49 10.98 5.69
C GLU A 17 -10.55 9.83 5.36
N PHE A 18 -10.14 9.71 4.09
CA PHE A 18 -9.14 8.71 3.68
C PHE A 18 -7.82 8.93 4.40
N ASP A 19 -7.29 10.15 4.43
CA ASP A 19 -6.00 10.45 5.04
C ASP A 19 -6.00 10.13 6.55
N ARG A 20 -7.10 10.43 7.23
CA ARG A 20 -7.32 10.07 8.65
C ARG A 20 -7.36 8.56 8.82
N ALA A 21 -8.26 7.87 8.11
CA ALA A 21 -8.41 6.41 8.21
C ALA A 21 -7.11 5.68 7.85
N TYR A 22 -6.39 6.13 6.83
CA TYR A 22 -5.12 5.56 6.44
C TYR A 22 -4.08 5.65 7.58
N ARG A 23 -3.94 6.84 8.20
CA ARG A 23 -2.91 7.07 9.22
C ARG A 23 -3.27 6.49 10.59
N GLU A 24 -4.50 6.68 11.02
CA GLU A 24 -4.94 6.38 12.38
C GLU A 24 -5.46 4.95 12.53
N GLU A 25 -5.95 4.35 11.45
CA GLU A 25 -6.59 3.03 11.48
C GLU A 25 -5.77 2.02 10.68
N HIS A 26 -5.48 2.32 9.42
CA HIS A 26 -4.86 1.36 8.52
C HIS A 26 -3.39 1.07 8.84
N LEU A 27 -2.54 2.09 9.02
CA LEU A 27 -1.12 1.86 9.34
C LEU A 27 -0.92 1.06 10.65
N PRO A 28 -1.59 1.39 11.78
CA PRO A 28 -1.48 0.60 13.01
C PRO A 28 -2.06 -0.81 12.88
N TYR A 29 -3.11 -0.99 12.06
CA TYR A 29 -3.71 -2.30 11.81
C TYR A 29 -2.81 -3.18 10.92
N ALA A 30 -2.31 -2.64 9.81
CA ALA A 30 -1.56 -3.37 8.80
C ALA A 30 -0.11 -3.63 9.23
N GLY A 31 0.57 -2.65 9.85
CA GLY A 31 2.00 -2.75 10.20
C GLY A 31 2.38 -4.07 10.91
N PRO A 32 1.72 -4.45 12.02
CA PRO A 32 1.99 -5.70 12.72
C PRO A 32 1.66 -6.98 11.94
N ARG A 33 0.90 -6.87 10.84
CA ARG A 33 0.45 -8.00 10.01
C ARG A 33 1.34 -8.27 8.79
N LEU A 34 2.24 -7.35 8.47
CA LEU A 34 3.16 -7.44 7.33
C LEU A 34 4.43 -8.24 7.70
N ALA A 35 4.26 -9.53 8.00
CA ALA A 35 5.35 -10.40 8.43
C ALA A 35 6.50 -10.44 7.40
N GLY A 36 7.73 -10.19 7.84
CA GLY A 36 8.92 -10.20 6.99
C GLY A 36 9.16 -8.91 6.19
N ALA A 37 8.29 -7.90 6.31
CA ALA A 37 8.56 -6.57 5.78
C ALA A 37 9.72 -5.90 6.55
N THR A 38 10.54 -5.12 5.84
CA THR A 38 11.68 -4.39 6.41
C THR A 38 11.40 -2.91 6.58
N SER A 39 10.49 -2.34 5.78
CA SER A 39 10.07 -0.95 5.89
C SER A 39 8.73 -0.71 5.20
N VAL A 40 8.08 0.41 5.57
CA VAL A 40 6.89 0.94 4.89
C VAL A 40 7.11 2.42 4.64
N ALA A 41 7.01 2.84 3.37
CA ALA A 41 7.04 4.24 2.98
C ALA A 41 5.68 4.67 2.42
N THR A 42 5.12 5.75 2.95
CA THR A 42 3.89 6.37 2.44
C THR A 42 4.24 7.57 1.57
N LYS A 43 3.71 7.66 0.36
CA LYS A 43 3.98 8.73 -0.60
C LYS A 43 2.67 9.34 -1.12
N ARG A 44 2.58 10.67 -1.12
CA ARG A 44 1.52 11.41 -1.80
C ARG A 44 1.78 11.36 -3.31
N VAL A 45 0.79 10.96 -4.09
CA VAL A 45 0.90 11.02 -5.55
C VAL A 45 0.49 12.42 -6.00
N VAL A 46 1.42 13.14 -6.62
CA VAL A 46 1.22 14.52 -7.10
C VAL A 46 1.03 14.60 -8.61
N GLY A 47 1.11 13.45 -9.30
CA GLY A 47 0.93 13.33 -10.75
C GLY A 47 2.05 13.98 -11.56
N PRO A 48 2.02 13.83 -12.89
CA PRO A 48 2.77 14.71 -13.75
C PRO A 48 2.10 16.10 -13.78
N ALA A 49 2.89 17.18 -13.93
CA ALA A 49 2.38 18.56 -13.85
C ALA A 49 1.26 18.91 -14.86
N PHE A 50 1.07 18.10 -15.91
CA PHE A 50 0.11 18.35 -17.00
C PHE A 50 -1.23 17.63 -16.86
N ALA A 51 -1.42 16.75 -15.86
CA ALA A 51 -2.69 16.04 -15.67
C ALA A 51 -2.95 15.71 -14.20
N PRO A 52 -4.22 15.65 -13.75
CA PRO A 52 -4.56 15.12 -12.44
C PRO A 52 -4.01 13.69 -12.27
N PRO A 53 -3.43 13.35 -11.11
CA PRO A 53 -2.93 12.00 -10.92
C PRO A 53 -4.08 10.99 -10.87
N PRO A 54 -3.86 9.76 -11.34
CA PRO A 54 -4.87 8.70 -11.21
C PRO A 54 -5.01 8.17 -9.76
N TYR A 55 -4.05 8.50 -8.90
CA TYR A 55 -3.98 8.02 -7.51
C TYR A 55 -3.82 9.17 -6.54
N HIS A 56 -4.34 9.00 -5.33
CA HIS A 56 -4.19 9.95 -4.23
C HIS A 56 -2.95 9.63 -3.38
N LEU A 57 -2.69 8.35 -3.10
CA LEU A 57 -1.63 7.92 -2.18
C LEU A 57 -1.03 6.58 -2.61
N MET A 58 0.23 6.36 -2.28
CA MET A 58 0.92 5.07 -2.46
C MET A 58 1.55 4.62 -1.14
N SER A 59 1.39 3.34 -0.82
CA SER A 59 2.21 2.64 0.17
C SER A 59 3.23 1.76 -0.54
N ASP A 60 4.48 1.81 -0.10
CA ASP A 60 5.60 1.02 -0.59
C ASP A 60 6.15 0.20 0.58
N VAL A 61 5.86 -1.11 0.58
CA VAL A 61 6.29 -2.05 1.60
C VAL A 61 7.48 -2.85 1.08
N SER A 62 8.64 -2.67 1.70
CA SER A 62 9.88 -3.35 1.29
C SER A 62 10.03 -4.70 1.98
N PHE A 63 10.59 -5.66 1.26
CA PHE A 63 10.91 -7.01 1.70
C PHE A 63 12.32 -7.39 1.25
N PRO A 64 13.05 -8.24 2.01
CA PRO A 64 14.41 -8.60 1.66
C PRO A 64 14.51 -9.45 0.39
N THR A 65 13.44 -10.20 0.06
CA THR A 65 13.32 -11.01 -1.15
C THR A 65 11.89 -11.07 -1.65
N ILE A 66 11.71 -11.51 -2.91
CA ILE A 66 10.39 -11.74 -3.49
C ILE A 66 9.64 -12.90 -2.82
N GLU A 67 10.35 -13.90 -2.31
CA GLU A 67 9.77 -15.02 -1.55
C GLU A 67 9.19 -14.55 -0.22
N ALA A 68 9.90 -13.68 0.51
CA ALA A 68 9.39 -13.09 1.75
C ALA A 68 8.12 -12.26 1.51
N LEU A 69 8.11 -11.46 0.43
CA LEU A 69 6.92 -10.71 0.00
C LEU A 69 5.75 -11.65 -0.30
N LYS A 70 5.97 -12.69 -1.12
CA LYS A 70 4.92 -13.65 -1.48
C LYS A 70 4.36 -14.35 -0.25
N ALA A 71 5.22 -14.82 0.64
CA ALA A 71 4.81 -15.46 1.89
C ALA A 71 3.96 -14.51 2.76
N CYS A 72 4.35 -13.24 2.87
CA CYS A 72 3.58 -12.22 3.55
C CYS A 72 2.20 -12.03 2.90
N ALA A 73 2.16 -11.80 1.58
CA ALA A 73 0.92 -11.52 0.85
C ALA A 73 -0.10 -12.68 0.89
N THR A 74 0.37 -13.92 1.00
CA THR A 74 -0.50 -15.12 1.13
C THR A 74 -0.78 -15.53 2.57
N SER A 75 -0.17 -14.87 3.56
CA SER A 75 -0.46 -15.12 4.97
C SER A 75 -1.82 -14.53 5.36
N SER A 76 -2.42 -15.05 6.43
CA SER A 76 -3.67 -14.49 6.97
C SER A 76 -3.53 -13.01 7.31
N GLY A 77 -2.44 -12.62 7.98
CA GLY A 77 -2.16 -11.23 8.32
C GLY A 77 -2.03 -10.33 7.08
N GLY A 78 -1.29 -10.76 6.06
CA GLY A 78 -1.16 -10.00 4.81
C GLY A 78 -2.49 -9.83 4.08
N GLN A 79 -3.31 -10.88 4.03
CA GLN A 79 -4.65 -10.82 3.45
C GLN A 79 -5.59 -9.90 4.23
N GLU A 80 -5.55 -9.94 5.56
CA GLU A 80 -6.28 -8.99 6.42
C GLU A 80 -5.85 -7.55 6.18
N ALA A 81 -4.54 -7.30 6.07
CA ALA A 81 -4.01 -5.96 5.77
C ALA A 81 -4.49 -5.46 4.40
N LEU A 82 -4.43 -6.29 3.36
CA LEU A 82 -4.92 -5.93 2.03
C LEU A 82 -6.44 -5.71 1.99
N ALA A 83 -7.21 -6.53 2.72
CA ALA A 83 -8.65 -6.33 2.85
C ALA A 83 -8.98 -5.01 3.55
N HIS A 84 -8.24 -4.68 4.61
CA HIS A 84 -8.42 -3.40 5.32
C HIS A 84 -7.98 -2.20 4.47
N ALA A 85 -6.94 -2.36 3.63
CA ALA A 85 -6.57 -1.34 2.65
C ALA A 85 -7.74 -1.07 1.68
N ALA A 86 -8.39 -2.12 1.19
CA ALA A 86 -9.54 -1.99 0.30
C ALA A 86 -10.74 -1.34 1.00
N SER A 87 -11.01 -1.65 2.27
CA SER A 87 -12.17 -1.12 2.99
C SER A 87 -12.11 0.39 3.22
N ILE A 88 -10.92 0.98 3.35
CA ILE A 88 -10.75 2.43 3.49
C ILE A 88 -10.72 3.19 2.15
N SER A 89 -10.65 2.48 1.02
CA SER A 89 -10.43 3.06 -0.31
C SER A 89 -11.76 3.36 -1.03
N SER A 90 -12.41 4.47 -0.66
CA SER A 90 -13.73 4.85 -1.21
C SER A 90 -13.72 5.19 -2.71
N GLY A 91 -12.54 5.43 -3.30
CA GLY A 91 -12.33 5.66 -4.73
C GLY A 91 -12.32 4.40 -5.60
N GLY A 92 -12.48 3.22 -4.98
CA GLY A 92 -12.36 1.92 -5.63
C GLY A 92 -11.22 1.08 -5.05
N ALA A 93 -11.11 -0.17 -5.51
CA ALA A 93 -10.08 -1.08 -5.03
C ALA A 93 -8.66 -0.53 -5.29
N PRO A 94 -7.74 -0.60 -4.30
CA PRO A 94 -6.35 -0.24 -4.51
C PRO A 94 -5.71 -1.08 -5.61
N THR A 95 -4.86 -0.47 -6.44
CA THR A 95 -4.00 -1.21 -7.36
C THR A 95 -2.83 -1.80 -6.58
N ILE A 96 -2.60 -3.10 -6.74
CA ILE A 96 -1.48 -3.80 -6.10
C ILE A 96 -0.46 -4.16 -7.16
N LEU A 97 0.79 -3.74 -6.97
CA LEU A 97 1.91 -4.10 -7.82
C LEU A 97 2.99 -4.78 -6.98
N VAL A 98 3.65 -5.77 -7.58
CA VAL A 98 4.84 -6.40 -7.00
C VAL A 98 6.01 -6.06 -7.90
N VAL A 99 7.01 -5.37 -7.35
CA VAL A 99 8.22 -4.98 -8.09
C VAL A 99 9.46 -5.43 -7.32
N ALA A 100 10.61 -5.45 -8.00
CA ALA A 100 11.90 -5.67 -7.37
C ALA A 100 12.85 -4.56 -7.84
N ASP A 101 13.81 -4.20 -7.00
CA ASP A 101 14.90 -3.30 -7.39
C ASP A 101 15.55 -3.81 -8.68
N ASP A 102 15.91 -2.91 -9.60
CA ASP A 102 16.70 -3.32 -10.78
C ASP A 102 18.10 -3.78 -10.35
N ARG A 103 18.75 -4.59 -11.19
CA ARG A 103 20.06 -5.18 -10.90
C ARG A 103 21.19 -4.17 -10.83
#